data_AF-A0A7J5ZRR8-F1
#
_entry.id   AF-A0A7J5ZRR8-F1
#
_cell.length_a   1.000
_cell.length_b   1.000
_cell.length_c   1.000
_cell.angle_alpha   90.00
_cell.angle_beta   90.00
_cell.angle_gamma   90.00
#
_symmetry.space_group_name_H-M   'P 1'
#
loop_
_entity.id
_entity.type
_entity.pdbx_description
1 polymer ?
#
loop_
_entity_poly.entity_id
_entity_poly.type
_entity_poly.pdbx_seq_one_letter_code
_entity_poly.pdbx_strand_id
1 'polypeptide(L)'
;MVDPAAELPFFYGSISRSDAEQQLKLAGMADGLFLLRQCLRSLGGYVLSLVWNLEFYHYPVEKQMNGTYCIAGGKAHCGPAELCEYYSKDADGLVCVLKKPCLRSADTPIKPGVFENLRDNMLREYVRHTWNLEGEAMEQAIISQAPQLEKLIATTAHEKMP
;
A
#
# COMPACT_ATOMS: atom_id res chain seq x y z
N MET A 1 2.49 -6.25 10.59
CA MET A 1 1.06 -5.89 10.51
C MET A 1 0.61 -6.10 9.08
N VAL A 2 -0.49 -6.81 8.83
CA VAL A 2 -1.00 -7.08 7.47
C VAL A 2 -1.45 -5.77 6.82
N ASP A 3 -1.14 -5.56 5.55
CA ASP A 3 -1.59 -4.36 4.80
C ASP A 3 -3.13 -4.29 4.82
N PRO A 4 -3.75 -3.16 5.22
CA PRO A 4 -5.21 -3.00 5.23
C PRO A 4 -5.90 -3.26 3.89
N ALA A 5 -5.18 -3.18 2.78
CA ALA A 5 -5.67 -3.45 1.44
C ALA A 5 -5.44 -4.91 0.98
N ALA A 6 -4.78 -5.77 1.78
CA ALA A 6 -4.36 -7.12 1.35
C ALA A 6 -5.54 -7.99 0.89
N GLU A 7 -6.69 -7.87 1.54
CA GLU A 7 -7.91 -8.62 1.22
C GLU A 7 -8.70 -8.02 0.04
N LEU A 8 -8.30 -6.84 -0.46
CA LEU A 8 -8.98 -6.22 -1.60
C LEU A 8 -8.56 -6.94 -2.89
N PRO A 9 -9.52 -7.49 -3.67
CA PRO A 9 -9.18 -8.28 -4.86
C PRO A 9 -8.63 -7.41 -6.00
N PHE A 10 -8.76 -6.09 -5.92
CA PHE A 10 -8.22 -5.12 -6.88
C PHE A 10 -6.96 -4.39 -6.36
N PHE A 11 -6.38 -4.84 -5.24
CA PHE A 11 -5.12 -4.31 -4.72
C PHE A 11 -3.91 -5.11 -5.21
N TYR A 12 -3.02 -4.48 -5.97
CA TYR A 12 -1.88 -5.14 -6.61
C TYR A 12 -0.56 -5.08 -5.81
N GLY A 13 -0.55 -4.43 -4.65
CA GLY A 13 0.69 -4.20 -3.93
C GLY A 13 1.61 -3.22 -4.66
N SER A 14 2.91 -3.48 -4.61
CA SER A 14 3.97 -2.57 -5.02
C SER A 14 4.31 -2.63 -6.53
N ILE A 15 3.28 -2.52 -7.37
CA ILE A 15 3.45 -2.44 -8.84
C ILE A 15 3.76 -1.01 -9.31
N SER A 16 4.46 -0.90 -10.44
CA SER A 16 4.78 0.41 -11.02
C SER A 16 3.55 1.08 -11.64
N ARG A 17 3.68 2.36 -12.00
CA ARG A 17 2.65 3.06 -12.78
C ARG A 17 2.39 2.34 -14.12
N SER A 18 3.44 1.97 -14.84
CA SER A 18 3.33 1.28 -16.13
C SER A 18 2.65 -0.07 -16.00
N ASP A 19 2.97 -0.85 -14.97
CA ASP A 19 2.32 -2.14 -14.72
C ASP A 19 0.83 -1.96 -14.46
N ALA A 20 0.45 -0.95 -13.67
CA ALA A 20 -0.94 -0.63 -13.39
C ALA A 20 -1.72 -0.26 -14.66
N GLU A 21 -1.14 0.60 -15.50
CA GLU A 21 -1.72 0.96 -16.79
C GLU A 21 -1.89 -0.28 -17.69
N GLN A 22 -0.92 -1.20 -17.69
CA GLN A 22 -1.03 -2.46 -18.44
C GLN A 22 -2.19 -3.34 -17.93
N GLN A 23 -2.37 -3.46 -16.61
CA GLN A 23 -3.50 -4.22 -16.04
C GLN A 23 -4.84 -3.60 -16.44
N LEU A 24 -4.96 -2.28 -16.39
CA LEU A 24 -6.16 -1.56 -16.81
C LEU A 24 -6.45 -1.72 -18.33
N LYS A 25 -5.39 -1.74 -19.16
CA LYS A 25 -5.50 -2.04 -20.60
C LYS A 25 -6.07 -3.43 -20.85
N LEU A 26 -5.51 -4.44 -20.20
CA LEU A 26 -5.95 -5.84 -20.33
C LEU A 26 -7.39 -6.03 -19.84
N ALA A 27 -7.83 -5.25 -18.84
CA ALA A 27 -9.19 -5.28 -18.31
C ALA A 27 -10.21 -4.46 -19.12
N GLY A 28 -9.80 -3.85 -20.24
CA GLY A 28 -10.69 -3.33 -21.28
C GLY A 28 -10.93 -1.82 -21.29
N MET A 29 -10.19 -1.02 -20.49
CA MET A 29 -10.20 0.45 -20.58
C MET A 29 -11.57 1.13 -20.45
N ALA A 30 -12.53 0.49 -19.78
CA ALA A 30 -13.85 1.08 -19.59
C ALA A 30 -13.79 2.27 -18.61
N ASP A 31 -14.60 3.30 -18.86
CA ASP A 31 -14.72 4.44 -17.96
C ASP A 31 -15.13 4.00 -16.55
N GLY A 32 -14.40 4.47 -15.54
CA GLY A 32 -14.61 4.08 -14.15
C GLY A 32 -13.94 2.75 -13.77
N LEU A 33 -13.17 2.13 -14.66
CA LEU A 33 -12.32 0.97 -14.35
C LEU A 33 -11.14 1.41 -13.48
N PHE A 34 -10.90 0.72 -12.37
CA PHE A 34 -9.87 1.15 -11.42
C PHE A 34 -9.14 0.00 -10.73
N LEU A 35 -7.96 0.29 -10.19
CA LEU A 35 -7.25 -0.59 -9.26
C LEU A 35 -6.54 0.23 -8.18
N LEU A 36 -6.16 -0.46 -7.11
CA LEU A 36 -5.36 0.10 -6.03
C LEU A 36 -3.96 -0.51 -6.05
N ARG A 37 -2.95 0.32 -5.78
CA ARG A 37 -1.56 -0.12 -5.63
C ARG A 37 -0.87 0.65 -4.52
N GLN A 38 0.23 0.12 -4.00
CA GLN A 38 1.03 0.79 -2.99
C GLN A 38 1.73 2.02 -3.58
N CYS A 39 1.87 3.08 -2.78
CA CYS A 39 2.68 4.22 -3.15
C CYS A 39 4.16 3.94 -2.87
N LEU A 40 5.00 3.94 -3.92
CA LEU A 40 6.44 3.71 -3.80
C LEU A 40 7.20 4.88 -3.15
N ARG A 41 6.56 6.03 -2.93
CA ARG A 41 7.17 7.24 -2.37
C ARG A 41 6.65 7.60 -0.99
N SER A 42 5.64 6.90 -0.49
CA SER A 42 4.99 7.20 0.79
C SER A 42 4.72 5.92 1.55
N LEU A 43 5.34 5.79 2.73
CA LEU A 43 5.16 4.63 3.58
C LEU A 43 3.68 4.50 4.00
N GLY A 44 3.09 3.33 3.73
CA GLY A 44 1.69 3.03 4.06
C GLY A 44 0.65 3.79 3.23
N GLY A 45 1.07 4.60 2.25
CA GLY A 45 0.17 5.25 1.29
C GLY A 45 -0.14 4.35 0.09
N TYR A 46 -1.18 4.73 -0.65
CA TYR A 46 -1.61 4.03 -1.87
C TYR A 46 -1.65 4.98 -3.06
N VAL A 47 -1.94 4.42 -4.24
CA VAL A 47 -2.33 5.16 -5.43
C VAL A 47 -3.56 4.50 -6.03
N LEU A 48 -4.63 5.27 -6.17
CA LEU A 48 -5.83 4.89 -6.91
C LEU A 48 -5.59 5.17 -8.39
N SER A 49 -5.59 4.13 -9.22
CA SER A 49 -5.41 4.26 -10.68
C SER A 49 -6.74 3.99 -11.37
N LEU A 50 -7.18 4.91 -12.23
CA LEU A 50 -8.52 4.99 -12.80
C LEU A 50 -8.45 5.24 -14.31
N VAL A 51 -9.37 4.65 -15.08
CA VAL A 51 -9.55 4.93 -16.51
C VAL A 51 -10.73 5.86 -16.73
N TRP A 52 -10.54 6.86 -17.58
CA TRP A 52 -11.60 7.74 -18.07
C TRP A 52 -11.25 8.30 -19.44
N ASN A 53 -12.18 8.25 -20.40
CA ASN A 53 -11.96 8.70 -21.78
C ASN A 53 -10.70 8.09 -22.41
N LEU A 54 -10.47 6.79 -22.17
CA LEU A 54 -9.30 6.03 -22.62
C LEU A 54 -7.94 6.53 -22.10
N GLU A 55 -7.94 7.43 -21.12
CA GLU A 55 -6.75 7.96 -20.44
C GLU A 55 -6.62 7.43 -19.02
N PHE A 56 -5.40 7.44 -18.48
CA PHE A 56 -5.10 6.99 -17.12
C PHE A 56 -4.96 8.15 -16.14
N TYR A 57 -5.63 8.03 -15.01
CA TYR A 57 -5.56 8.97 -13.91
C TYR A 57 -5.03 8.27 -12.66
N HIS A 58 -4.10 8.92 -11.95
CA HIS A 58 -3.48 8.35 -10.76
C HIS A 58 -3.57 9.34 -9.61
N TYR A 59 -4.31 8.95 -8.57
CA TYR A 59 -4.53 9.77 -7.40
C TYR A 59 -3.73 9.21 -6.23
N PRO A 60 -2.71 9.93 -5.72
CA PRO A 60 -2.04 9.57 -4.49
C PRO A 60 -3.05 9.55 -3.34
N VAL A 61 -3.01 8.47 -2.55
CA VAL A 61 -3.77 8.32 -1.31
C VAL A 61 -2.77 8.35 -0.17
N GLU A 62 -2.86 9.39 0.64
CA GLU A 62 -1.93 9.63 1.74
C GLU A 62 -2.47 9.03 3.03
N LYS A 63 -1.59 8.34 3.77
CA LYS A 63 -1.88 7.90 5.13
C LYS A 63 -1.58 9.04 6.10
N GLN A 64 -2.60 9.47 6.83
CA GLN A 64 -2.53 10.53 7.82
C GLN A 64 -1.96 10.02 9.14
N MET A 65 -1.46 10.92 9.99
CA MET A 65 -0.89 10.57 11.30
C MET A 65 -1.89 9.88 12.25
N ASN A 66 -3.18 10.21 12.12
CA ASN A 66 -4.26 9.56 12.88
C ASN A 66 -4.68 8.19 12.31
N GLY A 67 -3.97 7.68 11.29
CA GLY A 67 -4.23 6.39 10.66
C GLY A 67 -5.26 6.40 9.53
N THR A 68 -5.91 7.53 9.26
CA THR A 68 -6.89 7.66 8.16
C THR A 68 -6.21 7.85 6.80
N TYR A 69 -6.99 7.76 5.73
CA TYR A 69 -6.52 7.84 4.34
C TYR A 69 -7.30 8.88 3.56
N CYS A 70 -6.64 9.73 2.78
CA CYS A 70 -7.31 10.71 1.92
C CYS A 70 -6.57 10.92 0.60
N ILE A 71 -7.32 11.33 -0.43
CA ILE A 71 -6.77 11.97 -1.63
C ILE A 71 -6.63 13.45 -1.33
N ALA A 72 -5.61 14.12 -1.87
CA ALA A 72 -5.32 15.53 -1.57
C ALA A 72 -6.54 16.43 -1.79
N GLY A 73 -6.94 17.17 -0.75
CA GLY A 73 -8.12 18.05 -0.75
C GLY A 73 -9.46 17.33 -0.58
N GLY A 74 -9.48 16.01 -0.52
CA GLY A 74 -10.68 15.19 -0.32
C GLY A 74 -10.91 14.79 1.14
N LYS A 75 -11.96 13.99 1.35
CA LYS A 75 -12.34 13.46 2.66
C LYS A 75 -11.35 12.41 3.19
N ALA A 76 -11.22 12.33 4.51
CA ALA A 76 -10.49 11.28 5.20
C ALA A 76 -11.37 10.04 5.45
N HIS A 77 -10.78 8.85 5.26
CA HIS A 77 -11.43 7.54 5.36
C HIS A 77 -10.67 6.63 6.33
N CYS A 78 -11.37 5.72 6.99
CA CYS A 78 -10.76 4.82 7.98
C CYS A 78 -9.84 3.77 7.33
N GLY A 79 -10.04 3.47 6.05
CA GLY A 79 -9.27 2.48 5.32
C GLY A 79 -9.40 2.64 3.80
N PRO A 80 -8.58 1.89 3.04
CA PRO A 80 -8.63 1.90 1.58
C PRO A 80 -9.95 1.34 1.02
N ALA A 81 -10.59 0.41 1.74
CA ALA A 81 -11.88 -0.15 1.35
C ALA A 81 -12.98 0.91 1.39
N GLU A 82 -13.08 1.64 2.50
CA GLU A 82 -14.07 2.71 2.72
C GLU A 82 -13.82 3.89 1.78
N LEU A 83 -12.55 4.18 1.48
CA LEU A 83 -12.18 5.18 0.48
C LEU A 83 -12.74 4.80 -0.89
N CYS A 84 -12.47 3.59 -1.37
CA CYS A 84 -12.97 3.11 -2.66
C CYS A 84 -14.51 3.04 -2.69
N GLU A 85 -15.15 2.64 -1.60
CA GLU A 85 -16.61 2.64 -1.51
C GLU A 85 -17.20 4.06 -1.62
N TYR A 86 -16.59 5.04 -0.95
CA TYR A 86 -17.02 6.43 -1.06
C TYR A 86 -16.91 6.95 -2.49
N TYR A 87 -15.75 6.81 -3.13
CA TYR A 87 -15.52 7.28 -4.49
C TYR A 87 -16.29 6.50 -5.57
N SER A 88 -16.92 5.38 -5.21
CA SER A 88 -17.88 4.68 -6.08
C SER A 88 -19.24 5.35 -6.16
N LYS A 89 -19.56 6.20 -5.17
CA LYS A 89 -20.85 6.90 -5.04
C LYS A 89 -20.75 8.36 -5.45
N ASP A 90 -19.64 9.01 -5.11
CA ASP A 90 -19.37 10.42 -5.41
C ASP A 90 -17.96 10.60 -5.96
N ALA A 91 -17.80 11.37 -7.04
CA ALA A 91 -16.48 11.60 -7.61
C ALA A 91 -15.64 12.54 -6.72
N ASP A 92 -16.26 13.50 -6.01
CA ASP A 92 -15.59 14.41 -5.05
C ASP A 92 -14.19 14.88 -5.49
N GLY A 93 -14.10 15.41 -6.72
CA GLY A 93 -12.85 15.90 -7.33
C GLY A 93 -12.09 14.90 -8.21
N LEU A 94 -12.46 13.63 -8.23
CA LEU A 94 -12.00 12.67 -9.24
C LEU A 94 -12.61 12.96 -10.61
N VAL A 95 -11.96 12.46 -11.66
CA VAL A 95 -12.45 12.65 -13.04
C VAL A 95 -13.80 11.95 -13.29
N CYS A 96 -14.05 10.84 -12.58
CA CYS A 96 -15.35 10.16 -12.53
C CYS A 96 -15.44 9.27 -11.29
N VAL A 97 -16.65 8.76 -11.01
CA VAL A 97 -16.87 7.75 -9.95
C VAL A 97 -16.21 6.41 -10.30
N LEU A 98 -15.83 5.67 -9.27
CA LEU A 98 -15.35 4.29 -9.40
C LEU A 98 -16.50 3.36 -9.76
N LYS A 99 -16.41 2.65 -10.89
CA LYS A 99 -17.49 1.78 -11.38
C LYS A 99 -17.13 0.32 -11.30
N LYS A 100 -15.99 -0.06 -11.86
CA LYS A 100 -15.59 -1.47 -11.98
C LYS A 100 -14.19 -1.68 -11.42
N PRO A 101 -14.00 -2.52 -10.40
CA PRO A 101 -12.66 -2.88 -9.97
C PRO A 101 -12.00 -3.78 -11.03
N CYS A 102 -10.75 -3.48 -11.36
CA CYS A 102 -9.84 -4.34 -12.09
C CYS A 102 -9.32 -5.39 -11.10
N LEU A 103 -10.00 -6.53 -11.07
CA LEU A 103 -9.68 -7.63 -10.16
C LEU A 103 -8.36 -8.28 -10.59
N ARG A 104 -7.54 -8.61 -9.60
CA ARG A 104 -6.38 -9.47 -9.81
C ARG A 104 -6.84 -10.85 -10.24
N SER A 105 -6.10 -11.42 -11.16
CA SER A 105 -6.20 -12.82 -11.50
C SER A 105 -5.53 -13.67 -10.41
N ALA A 106 -5.94 -14.93 -10.27
CA ALA A 106 -5.41 -15.83 -9.24
C ALA A 106 -3.89 -16.12 -9.39
N ASP A 107 -3.37 -15.99 -10.61
CA ASP A 107 -1.96 -16.10 -10.98
C ASP A 107 -1.15 -14.81 -10.75
N THR A 108 -1.80 -13.70 -10.38
CA THR A 108 -1.14 -12.43 -10.06
C THR A 108 -1.17 -12.18 -8.55
N PRO A 109 -0.15 -12.65 -7.79
CA PRO A 109 -0.06 -12.39 -6.36
C PRO A 109 0.16 -10.90 -6.07
N ILE A 110 -0.12 -10.48 -4.83
CA ILE A 110 0.24 -9.13 -4.37
C ILE A 110 1.76 -9.00 -4.46
N LYS A 111 2.24 -7.97 -5.16
CA LYS A 111 3.68 -7.71 -5.22
C LYS A 111 4.13 -7.10 -3.88
N PRO A 112 5.06 -7.74 -3.14
CA PRO A 112 5.52 -7.22 -1.85
C PRO A 112 6.13 -5.83 -1.98
N GLY A 113 5.97 -5.01 -0.94
CA GLY A 113 6.48 -3.66 -0.88
C GLY A 113 7.99 -3.58 -0.84
N VAL A 114 8.59 -2.64 -1.57
CA VAL A 114 10.02 -2.28 -1.39
C VAL A 114 10.28 -1.87 0.08
N PHE A 115 9.34 -1.15 0.69
CA PHE A 115 9.39 -0.78 2.10
C PHE A 115 9.23 -1.96 3.06
N GLU A 116 8.50 -3.00 2.67
CA GLU A 116 8.37 -4.22 3.49
C GLU A 116 9.69 -4.96 3.51
N ASN A 117 10.35 -5.11 2.35
CA ASN A 117 11.69 -5.69 2.28
C ASN A 117 12.71 -4.87 3.09
N LEU A 118 12.65 -3.54 3.02
CA LEU A 118 13.53 -2.68 3.82
C LEU A 118 13.25 -2.84 5.31
N ARG A 119 11.98 -2.86 5.73
CA ARG A 119 11.58 -3.09 7.12
C ARG A 119 12.09 -4.44 7.61
N ASP A 120 11.88 -5.50 6.86
CA ASP A 120 12.31 -6.85 7.25
C ASP A 120 13.82 -6.92 7.38
N ASN A 121 14.56 -6.29 6.46
CA ASN A 121 16.02 -6.19 6.56
C ASN A 121 16.44 -5.42 7.82
N MET A 122 15.81 -4.28 8.12
CA MET A 122 16.10 -3.51 9.33
C MET A 122 15.81 -4.31 10.62
N LEU A 123 14.71 -5.06 10.65
CA LEU A 123 14.36 -5.94 11.77
C LEU A 123 15.40 -7.05 11.95
N ARG A 124 15.80 -7.70 10.86
CA ARG A 124 16.84 -8.75 10.87
C ARG A 124 18.19 -8.20 11.34
N GLU A 125 18.61 -7.05 10.84
CA GLU A 125 19.85 -6.39 11.27
C GLU A 125 19.80 -6.01 12.76
N TYR A 126 18.69 -5.43 13.22
CA TYR A 126 18.54 -5.05 14.62
C TYR A 126 18.60 -6.25 15.56
N VAL A 127 17.89 -7.34 15.24
CA VAL A 127 17.89 -8.59 16.03
C VAL A 127 19.29 -9.22 16.04
N ARG A 128 19.96 -9.28 14.88
CA ARG A 128 21.34 -9.77 14.79
C ARG A 128 22.27 -8.95 15.67
N HIS A 129 22.22 -7.62 15.60
CA HIS A 129 23.15 -6.78 16.36
C HIS A 129 22.85 -6.75 17.86
N THR A 130 21.57 -6.78 18.25
CA THR A 130 21.16 -6.61 19.66
C THR A 130 21.21 -7.94 20.42
N TRP A 131 20.86 -9.04 19.76
CA TRP A 131 20.70 -10.35 20.41
C TRP A 131 21.58 -11.45 19.81
N ASN A 132 22.36 -11.18 18.76
CA ASN A 132 23.23 -12.15 18.08
C ASN A 132 22.51 -13.44 17.66
N LEU A 133 21.22 -13.30 17.32
CA LEU A 133 20.41 -14.40 16.79
C LEU A 133 20.56 -14.48 15.28
N GLU A 134 20.56 -15.70 14.74
CA GLU A 134 20.57 -16.00 13.31
C GLU A 134 19.67 -17.20 12.97
N GLY A 135 19.43 -17.41 11.68
CA GLY A 135 18.64 -18.53 11.19
C GLY A 135 17.21 -18.56 11.76
N GLU A 136 16.72 -19.75 12.07
CA GLU A 136 15.34 -19.96 12.52
C GLU A 136 15.02 -19.23 13.83
N ALA A 137 15.99 -19.10 14.74
CA ALA A 137 15.81 -18.39 16.00
C ALA A 137 15.57 -16.89 15.80
N MET A 138 16.24 -16.28 14.81
CA MET A 138 15.99 -14.88 14.41
C MET A 138 14.58 -14.74 13.84
N GLU A 139 14.19 -15.60 12.90
CA GLU A 139 12.87 -15.51 12.25
C GLU A 139 11.72 -15.67 13.27
N GLN A 140 11.85 -16.58 14.23
CA GLN A 140 10.88 -16.75 15.32
C GLN A 140 10.81 -15.51 16.24
N ALA A 141 11.95 -14.88 16.54
CA ALA A 141 11.97 -13.64 17.31
C ALA A 141 11.29 -12.49 16.56
N ILE A 142 11.52 -12.36 15.25
CA ILE A 142 10.88 -11.35 14.41
C ILE A 142 9.37 -11.59 14.33
N ILE A 143 8.93 -12.81 14.05
CA ILE A 143 7.50 -13.15 13.95
C ILE A 143 6.77 -12.86 15.27
N SER A 144 7.38 -13.19 16.40
CA SER A 144 6.76 -13.04 17.72
C SER A 144 6.83 -11.61 18.29
N GLN A 145 7.85 -10.82 17.93
CA GLN A 145 8.13 -9.51 18.55
C GLN A 145 8.17 -8.34 17.56
N ALA A 146 7.75 -8.53 16.30
CA ALA A 146 7.82 -7.49 15.26
C ALA A 146 7.28 -6.11 15.72
N PRO A 147 6.10 -5.99 16.37
CA PRO A 147 5.59 -4.68 16.79
C PRO A 147 6.48 -3.96 17.81
N GLN A 148 7.06 -4.69 18.78
CA GLN A 148 7.97 -4.09 19.76
C GLN A 148 9.31 -3.71 19.12
N LEU A 149 9.85 -4.57 18.26
CA LEU A 149 11.08 -4.34 17.52
C LEU A 149 10.98 -3.08 16.63
N GLU A 150 9.88 -2.92 15.90
CA GLU A 150 9.61 -1.73 15.08
C GLU A 150 9.66 -0.44 15.92
N LYS A 151 9.01 -0.43 17.09
CA LYS A 151 9.01 0.72 18.01
C LYS A 151 10.42 1.03 18.52
N LEU A 152 11.19 -0.01 18.85
CA LEU A 152 12.53 0.13 19.39
C LEU A 152 13.52 0.68 18.34
N ILE A 153 13.42 0.19 17.10
CA ILE A 153 14.17 0.72 15.96
C ILE A 153 13.85 2.20 15.72
N ALA A 154 12.56 2.56 15.70
CA ALA A 154 12.13 3.95 15.49
C ALA A 154 12.69 4.90 16.57
N THR A 155 12.68 4.46 17.84
CA THR A 155 13.20 5.24 18.98
C THR A 155 14.72 5.40 18.89
N THR A 156 15.44 4.30 18.64
CA THR A 156 16.91 4.28 18.53
C THR A 156 17.39 5.14 17.35
N ALA A 157 16.67 5.13 16.23
CA ALA A 157 17.00 5.95 15.07
C ALA A 157 16.83 7.45 15.39
N HIS A 158 15.74 7.85 16.04
CA HIS A 158 15.50 9.24 16.42
C HIS A 158 16.61 9.80 17.33
N GLU A 159 17.10 9.00 18.29
CA GLU A 159 18.17 9.41 19.21
C GLU A 159 19.56 9.51 18.53
N LYS A 160 19.78 8.78 17.44
CA LYS A 160 21.06 8.73 16.72
C LYS A 160 21.12 9.62 15.48
N MET A 161 19.99 10.18 15.06
CA MET A 161 19.95 11.14 13.95
C MET A 161 20.32 12.54 14.47
N PRO A 162 21.35 13.20 13.91
CA PRO A 162 21.77 14.54 14.32
C PRO A 162 20.76 15.62 13.95
#